data_AF-A0A0F9B9P4-F1
#
_entry.id   AF-A0A0F9B9P4-F1
#
_cell.length_a   1.000
_cell.length_b   1.000
_cell.length_c   1.000
_cell.angle_alpha   90.00
_cell.angle_beta   90.00
_cell.angle_gamma   90.00
#
_symmetry.space_group_name_H-M   'P 1'
#
loop_
_entity.id
_entity.type
_entity.pdbx_description
1 polymer ?
#
loop_
_entity_poly.entity_id
_entity_poly.type
_entity_poly.pdbx_seq_one_letter_code
_entity_poly.pdbx_strand_id
1 'polypeptide(L)'
;ATVVLTGTPMRNGIQNLWGYLHAINPHLYSSYWKFVNTFCYIEKTGWGQNILGAKSEESTKNLQKILKHTMLRRTKAQLEGEVPPKVRQTLRIKMGAQIQAIHDEFWEEMMILLDSGELVIAPTILTKILRMRQLLVCPKLLSESMGYGVGIETIVASIEDQPDHHAAIFTSFRKAIPYLKEYVEDKLKTKDTFVIHGGMKPKDVFDIVREYKSKRGIIFSTIKFAEGQNFETCSYGYILGPEWTFDENEQAEDRLNRMTSKDTAFISYIKHIGSVEELVYSVVNGKYSNVNEILKDRSVLKLETEGKMNGTF
;
A
#
# COMPACT_ATOMS: atom_id res chain seq x y z
N ALA A 1 -1.47 -34.87 2.49
CA ALA A 1 -2.23 -33.75 3.07
C ALA A 1 -1.76 -32.47 2.40
N THR A 2 -2.69 -31.64 1.89
CA THR A 2 -2.34 -30.36 1.26
C THR A 2 -2.14 -29.30 2.33
N VAL A 3 -1.00 -28.60 2.29
CA VAL A 3 -0.72 -27.44 3.16
C VAL A 3 -0.58 -26.21 2.28
N VAL A 4 -1.29 -25.14 2.64
CA VAL A 4 -1.27 -23.86 1.93
C VAL A 4 -0.61 -22.82 2.84
N LEU A 5 0.34 -22.07 2.29
CA LEU A 5 1.02 -20.97 3.00
C LEU A 5 0.58 -19.64 2.39
N THR A 6 0.06 -18.74 3.22
CA THR A 6 -0.29 -17.38 2.81
C THR A 6 -0.13 -16.42 3.99
N GLY A 7 0.50 -15.27 3.74
CA GLY A 7 0.52 -14.16 4.71
C GLY A 7 -0.83 -13.43 4.77
N THR A 8 -1.63 -13.53 3.71
CA THR A 8 -2.83 -12.73 3.51
C THR A 8 -3.97 -13.61 2.96
N PRO A 9 -4.77 -14.23 3.84
CA PRO A 9 -5.81 -15.17 3.40
C PRO A 9 -7.03 -14.51 2.75
N MET A 10 -7.16 -13.17 2.76
CA MET A 10 -8.38 -12.47 2.29
C MET A 10 -8.11 -11.19 1.48
N ARG A 11 -7.21 -11.23 0.49
CA ARG A 11 -6.80 -10.03 -0.30
C ARG A 11 -7.95 -9.17 -0.86
N ASN A 12 -9.02 -9.79 -1.37
CA ASN A 12 -10.15 -9.08 -2.01
C ASN A 12 -11.52 -9.42 -1.40
N GLY A 13 -11.55 -10.15 -0.29
CA GLY A 13 -12.77 -10.52 0.41
C GLY A 13 -12.90 -12.02 0.73
N ILE A 14 -14.04 -12.38 1.31
CA ILE A 14 -14.36 -13.72 1.82
C ILE A 14 -14.26 -14.79 0.73
N GLN A 15 -14.63 -14.45 -0.49
CA GLN A 15 -14.62 -15.35 -1.64
C GLN A 15 -13.22 -15.93 -1.94
N ASN A 16 -12.14 -15.23 -1.56
CA ASN A 16 -10.78 -15.75 -1.75
C ASN A 16 -10.47 -16.98 -0.88
N LEU A 17 -11.17 -17.16 0.24
CA LEU A 17 -10.99 -18.32 1.11
C LEU A 17 -11.38 -19.62 0.41
N TRP A 18 -12.32 -19.58 -0.54
CA TRP A 18 -12.73 -20.77 -1.28
C TRP A 18 -11.56 -21.46 -1.97
N GLY A 19 -10.66 -20.72 -2.62
CA GLY A 19 -9.52 -21.31 -3.33
C GLY A 19 -8.63 -22.13 -2.42
N TYR A 20 -8.34 -21.62 -1.22
CA TYR A 20 -7.54 -22.31 -0.21
C TYR A 20 -8.27 -23.53 0.35
N LEU A 21 -9.55 -23.37 0.70
CA LEU A 21 -10.38 -24.44 1.25
C LEU A 21 -10.61 -25.57 0.23
N HIS A 22 -10.81 -25.23 -1.03
CA HIS A 22 -10.91 -26.18 -2.14
C HIS A 22 -9.60 -26.94 -2.35
N ALA A 23 -8.45 -26.28 -2.31
CA ALA A 23 -7.16 -26.97 -2.41
C ALA A 23 -6.92 -27.96 -1.25
N ILE A 24 -7.40 -27.62 -0.04
CA ILE A 24 -7.30 -28.49 1.15
C ILE A 24 -8.28 -29.67 1.06
N ASN A 25 -9.52 -29.42 0.65
CA ASN A 25 -10.56 -30.45 0.52
C ASN A 25 -11.53 -30.15 -0.65
N PRO A 26 -11.21 -30.64 -1.87
CA PRO A 26 -12.01 -30.37 -3.06
C PRO A 26 -13.45 -30.92 -2.97
N HIS A 27 -13.65 -32.02 -2.23
CA HIS A 27 -14.97 -32.64 -2.09
C HIS A 27 -15.91 -31.80 -1.23
N LEU A 28 -15.41 -31.24 -0.12
CA LEU A 28 -16.20 -30.39 0.78
C LEU A 28 -16.48 -29.01 0.15
N TYR A 29 -15.51 -28.47 -0.59
CA TYR A 29 -15.59 -27.15 -1.21
C TYR A 29 -15.66 -27.22 -2.73
N SER A 30 -16.50 -28.09 -3.27
CA SER A 30 -16.55 -28.41 -4.70
C SER A 30 -17.05 -27.29 -5.63
N SER A 31 -17.75 -26.29 -5.10
CA SER A 31 -18.33 -25.21 -5.90
C SER A 31 -18.06 -23.84 -5.29
N TYR A 32 -17.43 -22.97 -6.09
CA TYR A 32 -17.20 -21.57 -5.76
C TYR A 32 -18.52 -20.85 -5.46
N TRP A 33 -19.52 -20.96 -6.33
CA TRP A 33 -20.79 -20.28 -6.15
C TRP A 33 -21.58 -20.79 -4.96
N LYS A 34 -21.47 -22.08 -4.62
CA LYS A 34 -22.07 -22.60 -3.37
C LYS A 34 -21.44 -21.94 -2.15
N PHE A 35 -20.12 -21.80 -2.12
CA PHE A 35 -19.42 -21.09 -1.07
C PHE A 35 -19.85 -19.61 -0.99
N VAL A 36 -19.80 -18.89 -2.11
CA VAL A 36 -20.16 -17.46 -2.15
C VAL A 36 -21.61 -17.23 -1.70
N ASN A 37 -22.58 -18.01 -2.19
CA ASN A 37 -23.98 -17.86 -1.78
C ASN A 37 -24.24 -18.21 -0.30
N THR A 38 -23.37 -19.02 0.31
CA THR A 38 -23.46 -19.41 1.72
C THR A 38 -22.91 -18.32 2.62
N PHE A 39 -21.75 -17.75 2.29
CA PHE A 39 -20.99 -16.87 3.19
C PHE A 39 -20.99 -15.39 2.81
N CYS A 40 -21.30 -15.04 1.56
CA CYS A 40 -21.15 -13.68 1.07
C CYS A 40 -22.49 -13.02 0.75
N TYR A 41 -22.57 -11.71 1.00
CA TYR A 41 -23.63 -10.87 0.46
C TYR A 41 -23.33 -10.55 -1.00
N ILE A 42 -24.31 -10.82 -1.87
CA ILE A 42 -24.21 -10.58 -3.31
C ILE A 42 -25.23 -9.52 -3.68
N GLU A 43 -24.74 -8.41 -4.22
CA GLU A 43 -25.56 -7.39 -4.86
C GLU A 43 -25.65 -7.69 -6.36
N LYS A 44 -26.87 -7.79 -6.89
CA LYS A 44 -27.09 -7.93 -8.33
C LYS A 44 -27.30 -6.55 -8.93
N THR A 45 -26.42 -6.16 -9.83
CA THR A 45 -26.53 -4.92 -10.61
C THR A 45 -26.84 -5.25 -12.06
N GLY A 46 -27.24 -4.25 -12.86
CA GLY A 46 -27.41 -4.42 -14.31
C GLY A 46 -26.14 -4.86 -15.04
N TRP A 47 -24.98 -4.77 -14.39
CA TRP A 47 -23.66 -5.09 -14.94
C TRP A 47 -23.06 -6.39 -14.39
N GLY A 48 -23.73 -7.07 -13.46
CA GLY A 48 -23.26 -8.34 -12.89
C GLY A 48 -23.53 -8.51 -11.39
N GLN A 49 -22.78 -9.42 -10.77
CA GLN A 49 -22.87 -9.74 -9.34
C GLN A 49 -21.66 -9.18 -8.59
N ASN A 50 -21.90 -8.29 -7.63
CA ASN A 50 -20.88 -7.73 -6.76
C ASN A 50 -20.88 -8.45 -5.41
N ILE A 51 -19.71 -8.86 -4.94
CA ILE A 51 -19.52 -9.48 -3.62
C ILE A 51 -19.06 -8.39 -2.66
N LEU A 52 -19.92 -7.97 -1.73
CA LEU A 52 -19.66 -6.79 -0.90
C LEU A 52 -19.08 -7.13 0.48
N GLY A 53 -19.31 -8.34 0.98
CA GLY A 53 -18.87 -8.73 2.32
C GLY A 53 -19.57 -9.99 2.82
N ALA A 54 -19.65 -10.14 4.14
CA ALA A 54 -20.34 -11.26 4.77
C ALA A 54 -21.85 -11.18 4.55
N LYS A 55 -22.50 -12.34 4.40
CA LYS A 55 -23.95 -12.41 4.18
C LYS A 55 -24.76 -12.03 5.42
N SER A 56 -24.30 -12.47 6.58
CA SER A 56 -24.93 -12.25 7.89
C SER A 56 -23.93 -12.56 9.01
N GLU A 57 -24.21 -12.08 10.22
CA GLU A 57 -23.39 -12.39 11.40
C GLU A 57 -23.28 -13.90 11.68
N GLU A 58 -24.37 -14.65 11.40
CA GLU A 58 -24.37 -16.11 11.53
C GLU A 58 -23.43 -16.77 10.51
N SER A 59 -23.45 -16.31 9.25
CA SER A 59 -22.53 -16.79 8.22
C SER A 59 -21.07 -16.53 8.59
N THR A 60 -20.78 -15.36 9.17
CA THR A 60 -19.46 -14.99 9.70
C THR A 60 -19.03 -15.94 10.82
N LYS A 61 -19.90 -16.21 11.81
CA LYS A 61 -19.61 -17.13 12.92
C LYS A 61 -19.34 -18.56 12.42
N ASN A 62 -20.12 -19.04 11.45
CA ASN A 62 -19.94 -20.37 10.88
C ASN A 62 -18.62 -20.48 10.10
N LEU A 63 -18.28 -19.45 9.32
CA LEU A 63 -16.99 -19.39 8.62
C LEU A 63 -15.81 -19.34 9.60
N GLN A 64 -15.93 -18.57 10.69
CA GLN A 64 -14.90 -18.52 11.75
C GLN A 64 -14.66 -19.89 12.39
N LYS A 65 -15.72 -20.68 12.63
CA LYS A 65 -15.58 -22.05 13.15
C LYS A 65 -14.80 -22.94 12.19
N ILE A 66 -15.14 -22.87 10.89
CA ILE A 66 -14.41 -23.61 9.84
C ILE A 66 -12.93 -23.23 9.86
N LEU A 67 -12.63 -21.93 9.78
CA LEU A 67 -11.27 -21.42 9.75
C LEU A 67 -10.47 -21.79 10.99
N LYS A 68 -11.10 -21.81 12.18
CA LYS A 68 -10.43 -22.23 13.42
C LYS A 68 -9.88 -23.67 13.35
N HIS A 69 -10.51 -24.55 12.58
CA HIS A 69 -10.09 -25.95 12.43
C HIS A 69 -9.22 -26.21 11.20
N THR A 70 -9.25 -25.32 10.19
CA THR A 70 -8.53 -25.51 8.93
C THR A 70 -7.34 -24.57 8.74
N MET A 71 -7.26 -23.49 9.53
CA MET A 71 -6.23 -22.46 9.42
C MET A 71 -5.55 -22.24 10.78
N LEU A 72 -4.22 -22.32 10.76
CA LEU A 72 -3.39 -21.80 11.86
C LEU A 72 -2.94 -20.39 11.50
N ARG A 73 -3.37 -19.40 12.30
CA ARG A 73 -2.98 -17.99 12.14
C ARG A 73 -2.46 -17.45 13.46
N ARG A 74 -1.30 -16.81 13.43
CA ARG A 74 -0.73 -16.05 14.55
C ARG A 74 -0.54 -14.60 14.11
N THR A 75 -0.92 -13.65 14.94
CA THR A 75 -0.65 -12.22 14.70
C THR A 75 0.60 -11.79 15.45
N LYS A 76 1.29 -10.74 14.98
CA LYS A 76 2.46 -10.19 15.71
C LYS A 76 2.10 -9.72 17.12
N ALA A 77 0.88 -9.23 17.34
CA ALA A 77 0.38 -8.88 18.67
C ALA A 77 0.30 -10.08 19.63
N GLN A 78 0.14 -11.31 19.11
CA GLN A 78 0.18 -12.53 19.93
C GLN A 78 1.62 -12.97 20.27
N LEU A 79 2.63 -12.33 19.67
CA LEU A 79 4.06 -12.54 19.93
C LEU A 79 4.65 -11.37 20.74
N GLU A 80 3.82 -10.63 21.48
CA GLU A 80 4.22 -9.52 22.34
C GLU A 80 5.45 -9.89 23.18
N GLY A 81 6.56 -9.16 22.98
CA GLY A 81 7.85 -9.40 23.63
C GLY A 81 8.98 -9.91 22.71
N GLU A 82 8.66 -10.45 21.53
CA GLU A 82 9.68 -11.00 20.59
C GLU A 82 10.00 -10.06 19.41
N VAL A 83 9.16 -9.04 19.16
CA VAL A 83 9.33 -8.10 18.04
C VAL A 83 9.19 -6.67 18.57
N PRO A 84 10.09 -5.73 18.21
CA PRO A 84 9.91 -4.33 18.56
C PRO A 84 8.57 -3.77 18.05
N PRO A 85 8.02 -2.73 18.69
CA PRO A 85 6.75 -2.17 18.25
C PRO A 85 6.86 -1.56 16.84
N LYS A 86 5.73 -1.53 16.13
CA LYS A 86 5.56 -0.83 14.86
C LYS A 86 4.55 0.30 15.07
N VAL A 87 4.99 1.54 14.86
CA VAL A 87 4.16 2.74 14.99
C VAL A 87 3.81 3.24 13.59
N ARG A 88 2.53 3.37 13.29
CA ARG A 88 2.04 3.94 12.03
C ARG A 88 1.51 5.35 12.28
N GLN A 89 1.85 6.28 11.40
CA GLN A 89 1.28 7.63 11.38
C GLN A 89 0.90 8.04 9.96
N THR A 90 -0.07 8.93 9.85
CA THR A 90 -0.45 9.58 8.58
C THR A 90 0.03 11.01 8.60
N LEU A 91 1.00 11.34 7.75
CA LEU A 91 1.48 12.69 7.52
C LEU A 91 0.56 13.35 6.49
N ARG A 92 -0.33 14.19 6.99
CA ARG A 92 -1.28 14.92 6.16
C ARG A 92 -0.63 16.18 5.60
N ILE A 93 -0.65 16.30 4.28
CA ILE A 93 -0.05 17.42 3.57
C ILE A 93 -1.05 18.05 2.62
N LYS A 94 -0.89 19.35 2.36
CA LYS A 94 -1.65 20.07 1.34
C LYS A 94 -0.88 20.05 0.03
N MET A 95 -1.60 19.99 -1.09
CA MET A 95 -1.00 20.19 -2.40
C MET A 95 -0.53 21.64 -2.55
N GLY A 96 0.56 21.86 -3.29
CA GLY A 96 0.93 23.19 -3.75
C GLY A 96 -0.10 23.72 -4.75
N ALA A 97 -0.25 25.05 -4.85
CA ALA A 97 -1.31 25.68 -5.64
C ALA A 97 -1.36 25.22 -7.11
N GLN A 98 -0.20 25.09 -7.77
CA GLN A 98 -0.12 24.60 -9.16
C GLN A 98 -0.60 23.15 -9.27
N ILE A 99 -0.18 22.30 -8.34
CA ILE A 99 -0.55 20.88 -8.31
C ILE A 99 -2.05 20.71 -8.01
N GLN A 100 -2.60 21.53 -7.10
CA GLN A 100 -4.03 21.57 -6.81
C GLN A 100 -4.83 21.96 -8.06
N ALA A 101 -4.43 23.01 -8.77
CA ALA A 101 -5.13 23.45 -9.98
C ALA A 101 -5.18 22.36 -11.05
N ILE A 102 -4.05 21.69 -11.32
CA ILE A 102 -3.96 20.57 -12.26
C ILE A 102 -4.81 19.38 -11.78
N HIS A 103 -4.82 19.11 -10.48
CA HIS A 103 -5.61 18.04 -9.87
C HIS A 103 -7.12 18.30 -10.01
N ASP A 104 -7.55 19.53 -9.73
CA ASP A 104 -8.93 19.99 -9.88
C ASP A 104 -9.38 19.99 -11.35
N GLU A 105 -8.51 20.38 -12.29
CA GLU A 105 -8.81 20.31 -13.72
C GLU A 105 -9.01 18.86 -14.17
N PHE A 106 -8.19 17.91 -13.68
CA PHE A 106 -8.43 16.47 -13.93
C PHE A 106 -9.73 15.94 -13.31
N TRP A 107 -10.34 16.62 -12.34
CA TRP A 107 -11.65 16.20 -11.85
C TRP A 107 -12.75 16.44 -12.87
N GLU A 108 -12.69 17.58 -13.56
CA GLU A 108 -13.69 18.00 -14.53
C GLU A 108 -13.38 17.47 -15.94
N GLU A 109 -12.10 17.47 -16.32
CA GLU A 109 -11.66 17.24 -17.69
C GLU A 109 -10.91 15.91 -17.88
N MET A 110 -10.99 15.38 -19.10
CA MET A 110 -10.28 14.15 -19.50
C MET A 110 -8.93 14.44 -20.18
N MET A 111 -8.66 15.71 -20.48
CA MET A 111 -7.43 16.18 -21.10
C MET A 111 -7.06 17.52 -20.50
N ILE A 112 -5.78 17.73 -20.24
CA ILE A 112 -5.26 18.99 -19.71
C ILE A 112 -4.08 19.45 -20.56
N LEU A 113 -3.96 20.76 -20.77
CA LEU A 113 -2.80 21.37 -21.38
C LEU A 113 -1.96 21.99 -20.26
N LEU A 114 -0.78 21.41 -20.01
CA LEU A 114 0.12 21.93 -19.00
C LEU A 114 0.70 23.29 -19.44
N ASP A 115 1.15 24.09 -18.47
CA ASP A 115 1.86 25.36 -18.72
C ASP A 115 3.08 25.19 -19.65
N SER A 116 3.66 23.98 -19.69
CA SER A 116 4.76 23.61 -20.60
C SER A 116 4.35 23.45 -22.06
N GLY A 117 3.04 23.48 -22.37
CA GLY A 117 2.48 23.17 -23.68
C GLY A 117 2.29 21.68 -23.94
N GLU A 118 2.61 20.81 -22.97
CA GLU A 118 2.39 19.37 -23.09
C GLU A 118 0.93 19.01 -22.82
N LEU A 119 0.32 18.29 -23.75
CA LEU A 119 -1.03 17.78 -23.62
C LEU A 119 -1.02 16.43 -22.91
N VAL A 120 -1.70 16.33 -21.76
CA VAL A 120 -1.87 15.07 -21.02
C VAL A 120 -3.30 14.59 -21.17
N ILE A 121 -3.46 13.39 -21.74
CA ILE A 121 -4.78 12.78 -22.00
C ILE A 121 -5.00 11.60 -21.04
N ALA A 122 -6.20 11.54 -20.48
CA ALA A 122 -6.72 10.45 -19.66
C ALA A 122 -8.03 9.91 -20.27
N PRO A 123 -7.98 8.97 -21.23
CA PRO A 123 -9.16 8.54 -21.99
C PRO A 123 -10.18 7.74 -21.17
N THR A 124 -9.85 7.35 -19.93
CA THR A 124 -10.73 6.62 -19.03
C THR A 124 -10.64 7.20 -17.62
N ILE A 125 -11.69 7.02 -16.82
CA ILE A 125 -11.69 7.42 -15.39
C ILE A 125 -10.52 6.77 -14.64
N LEU A 126 -10.18 5.51 -14.96
CA LEU A 126 -9.04 4.83 -14.34
C LEU A 126 -7.71 5.49 -14.72
N THR A 127 -7.55 5.90 -15.99
CA THR A 127 -6.37 6.66 -16.40
C THR A 127 -6.33 8.02 -15.71
N LYS A 128 -7.47 8.68 -15.52
CA LYS A 128 -7.60 9.97 -14.82
C LYS A 128 -7.14 9.85 -13.37
N ILE A 129 -7.65 8.86 -12.65
CA ILE A 129 -7.22 8.50 -11.29
C ILE A 129 -5.72 8.20 -11.27
N LEU A 130 -5.20 7.45 -12.25
CA LEU A 130 -3.77 7.15 -12.34
C LEU A 130 -2.93 8.42 -12.53
N ARG A 131 -3.32 9.34 -13.41
CA ARG A 131 -2.61 10.61 -13.65
C ARG A 131 -2.62 11.49 -12.40
N MET A 132 -3.78 11.65 -11.76
CA MET A 132 -3.88 12.36 -10.50
C MET A 132 -2.97 11.75 -9.43
N ARG A 133 -2.92 10.42 -9.30
CA ARG A 133 -1.99 9.77 -8.35
C ARG A 133 -0.51 9.96 -8.72
N GLN A 134 -0.16 9.92 -10.00
CA GLN A 134 1.21 10.20 -10.45
C GLN A 134 1.62 11.63 -10.09
N LEU A 135 0.73 12.59 -10.27
CA LEU A 135 0.93 14.00 -9.93
C LEU A 135 1.25 14.18 -8.45
N LEU A 136 0.53 13.48 -7.55
CA LEU A 136 0.74 13.55 -6.10
C LEU A 136 2.06 12.89 -5.66
N VAL A 137 2.49 11.82 -6.34
CA VAL A 137 3.74 11.12 -6.00
C VAL A 137 4.95 11.87 -6.52
N CYS A 138 4.93 12.28 -7.79
CA CYS A 138 5.98 13.06 -8.41
C CYS A 138 5.45 13.71 -9.69
N PRO A 139 5.22 15.04 -9.73
CA PRO A 139 4.73 15.75 -10.91
C PRO A 139 5.57 15.54 -12.17
N LYS A 140 6.90 15.31 -12.02
CA LYS A 140 7.80 14.93 -13.13
C LYS A 140 7.38 13.68 -13.91
N LEU A 141 6.49 12.85 -13.37
CA LEU A 141 5.90 11.72 -14.09
C LEU A 141 4.91 12.13 -15.19
N LEU A 142 4.32 13.32 -15.09
CA LEU A 142 3.43 13.87 -16.10
C LEU A 142 4.21 14.75 -17.08
N SER A 143 5.12 15.59 -16.57
CA SER A 143 6.01 16.45 -17.37
C SER A 143 7.31 16.71 -16.62
N GLU A 144 8.44 16.48 -17.28
CA GLU A 144 9.78 16.70 -16.70
C GLU A 144 10.04 18.16 -16.28
N SER A 145 9.31 19.11 -16.89
CA SER A 145 9.40 20.54 -16.57
C SER A 145 8.83 20.91 -15.19
N MET A 146 8.02 20.03 -14.60
CA MET A 146 7.42 20.24 -13.29
C MET A 146 8.38 19.91 -12.13
N GLY A 147 7.98 20.29 -10.91
CA GLY A 147 8.69 20.00 -9.68
C GLY A 147 8.58 18.55 -9.19
N TYR A 148 9.24 18.25 -8.06
CA TYR A 148 9.26 16.90 -7.48
C TYR A 148 8.05 16.59 -6.58
N GLY A 149 7.39 17.62 -6.04
CA GLY A 149 6.14 17.52 -5.29
C GLY A 149 6.33 17.57 -3.77
N VAL A 150 5.29 18.04 -3.07
CA VAL A 150 5.29 18.26 -1.61
C VAL A 150 5.48 16.96 -0.81
N GLY A 151 5.08 15.82 -1.38
CA GLY A 151 5.23 14.51 -0.74
C GLY A 151 6.69 14.15 -0.45
N ILE A 152 7.58 14.29 -1.43
CA ILE A 152 9.01 13.98 -1.23
C ILE A 152 9.73 15.08 -0.44
N GLU A 153 9.32 16.34 -0.59
CA GLU A 153 9.78 17.46 0.25
C GLU A 153 9.56 17.16 1.74
N THR A 154 8.35 16.68 2.08
CA THR A 154 7.99 16.33 3.46
C THR A 154 8.81 15.14 3.98
N ILE A 155 9.06 14.13 3.14
CA ILE A 155 9.89 12.98 3.50
C ILE A 155 11.34 13.42 3.77
N VAL A 156 11.90 14.27 2.89
CA VAL A 156 13.26 14.80 3.07
C VAL A 156 13.38 15.56 4.38
N ALA A 157 12.46 16.49 4.67
CA ALA A 157 12.47 17.22 5.94
C ALA A 157 12.42 16.28 7.15
N SER A 158 11.59 15.22 7.09
CA SER A 158 11.52 14.22 8.15
C SER A 158 12.81 13.40 8.31
N ILE A 159 13.55 13.14 7.22
CA ILE A 159 14.83 12.43 7.26
C ILE A 159 15.94 13.35 7.81
N GLU A 160 15.90 14.65 7.50
CA GLU A 160 16.83 15.65 8.06
C GLU A 160 16.73 15.74 9.58
N ASP A 161 15.51 15.65 10.12
CA ASP A 161 15.25 15.62 11.57
C ASP A 161 15.75 14.33 12.25
N GLN A 162 16.09 13.29 11.48
CA GLN A 162 16.53 11.98 11.98
C GLN A 162 17.82 11.51 11.27
N PRO A 163 18.92 12.28 11.39
CA PRO A 163 20.11 12.11 10.56
C PRO A 163 20.99 10.92 10.97
N ASP A 164 20.60 10.10 11.94
CA ASP A 164 21.38 8.91 12.35
C ASP A 164 20.70 7.60 11.94
N HIS A 165 19.49 7.66 11.38
CA HIS A 165 18.71 6.48 11.06
C HIS A 165 18.73 6.15 9.56
N HIS A 166 18.61 4.85 9.27
CA HIS A 166 18.27 4.37 7.93
C HIS A 166 16.81 4.72 7.61
N ALA A 167 16.56 5.05 6.34
CA ALA A 167 15.22 5.30 5.84
C ALA A 167 14.90 4.42 4.62
N ALA A 168 13.65 3.98 4.54
CA ALA A 168 13.10 3.32 3.37
C ALA A 168 11.95 4.13 2.79
N ILE A 169 12.01 4.45 1.51
CA ILE A 169 10.96 5.17 0.78
C ILE A 169 10.31 4.20 -0.20
N PHE A 170 9.02 3.93 0.02
CA PHE A 170 8.23 3.01 -0.81
C PHE A 170 7.23 3.78 -1.66
N THR A 171 7.08 3.34 -2.91
CA THR A 171 6.05 3.87 -3.81
C THR A 171 5.48 2.80 -4.73
N SER A 172 4.24 2.95 -5.18
CA SER A 172 3.71 2.11 -6.28
C SER A 172 4.31 2.45 -7.65
N PHE A 173 4.94 3.62 -7.80
CA PHE A 173 5.34 4.15 -9.10
C PHE A 173 6.83 3.97 -9.36
N ARG A 174 7.22 2.86 -10.01
CA ARG A 174 8.62 2.58 -10.37
C ARG A 174 9.31 3.73 -11.10
N LYS A 175 8.60 4.38 -12.03
CA LYS A 175 9.14 5.51 -12.81
C LYS A 175 9.41 6.75 -11.97
N ALA A 176 8.87 6.85 -10.74
CA ALA A 176 9.12 7.97 -9.84
C ALA A 176 10.49 7.85 -9.17
N ILE A 177 10.97 6.62 -8.95
CA ILE A 177 12.16 6.35 -8.13
C ILE A 177 13.39 7.16 -8.58
N PRO A 178 13.72 7.28 -9.88
CA PRO A 178 14.85 8.10 -10.31
C PRO A 178 14.72 9.57 -9.89
N TYR A 179 13.53 10.17 -10.04
CA TYR A 179 13.28 11.56 -9.64
C TYR A 179 13.30 11.74 -8.11
N LEU A 180 12.70 10.80 -7.37
CA LEU A 180 12.71 10.84 -5.91
C LEU A 180 14.14 10.71 -5.37
N LYS A 181 14.94 9.81 -5.95
CA LYS A 181 16.35 9.63 -5.64
C LYS A 181 17.15 10.90 -5.92
N GLU A 182 17.01 11.47 -7.12
CA GLU A 182 17.68 12.71 -7.50
C GLU A 182 17.40 13.84 -6.50
N TYR A 183 16.12 14.04 -6.13
CA TYR A 183 15.73 15.06 -5.17
C TYR A 183 16.37 14.83 -3.79
N VAL A 184 16.34 13.59 -3.30
CA VAL A 184 16.92 13.22 -2.00
C VAL A 184 18.45 13.42 -2.00
N GLU A 185 19.14 13.00 -3.06
CA GLU A 185 20.60 13.18 -3.19
C GLU A 185 20.97 14.67 -3.24
N ASP A 186 20.20 15.49 -3.97
CA ASP A 186 20.44 16.94 -4.02
C ASP A 186 20.18 17.61 -2.68
N LYS A 187 19.05 17.34 -2.01
CA LYS A 187 18.69 18.05 -0.77
C LYS A 187 19.54 17.63 0.41
N LEU A 188 19.73 16.32 0.61
CA LEU A 188 20.48 15.79 1.74
C LEU A 188 22.00 15.77 1.51
N LYS A 189 22.45 16.13 0.30
CA LYS A 189 23.87 16.11 -0.09
C LYS A 189 24.55 14.76 0.22
N THR A 190 23.82 13.67 0.01
CA THR A 190 24.29 12.29 0.25
C THR A 190 24.30 11.46 -1.03
N LYS A 191 25.22 10.51 -1.12
CA LYS A 191 25.27 9.49 -2.17
C LYS A 191 24.92 8.09 -1.68
N ASP A 192 24.66 7.95 -0.38
CA ASP A 192 24.28 6.66 0.21
C ASP A 192 22.80 6.39 0.00
N THR A 193 22.42 6.34 -1.28
CA THR A 193 21.08 6.00 -1.73
C THR A 193 21.10 4.71 -2.51
N PHE A 194 20.07 3.89 -2.32
CA PHE A 194 19.99 2.55 -2.86
C PHE A 194 18.65 2.34 -3.55
N VAL A 195 18.62 1.59 -4.65
CA VAL A 195 17.40 1.35 -5.41
C VAL A 195 17.21 -0.12 -5.64
N ILE A 196 16.00 -0.60 -5.35
CA ILE A 196 15.57 -1.95 -5.67
C ILE A 196 14.18 -1.92 -6.31
N HIS A 197 13.96 -2.72 -7.34
CA HIS A 197 12.65 -2.83 -7.98
C HIS A 197 12.52 -4.15 -8.75
N GLY A 198 11.28 -4.48 -9.14
CA GLY A 198 11.02 -5.63 -10.01
C GLY A 198 11.85 -5.59 -11.30
N GLY A 199 12.33 -6.75 -11.74
CA GLY A 199 13.14 -6.92 -12.94
C GLY A 199 14.66 -6.82 -12.73
N MET A 200 15.14 -6.59 -11.51
CA MET A 200 16.57 -6.70 -11.17
C MET A 200 16.98 -8.17 -10.97
N LYS A 201 18.25 -8.50 -11.20
CA LYS A 201 18.75 -9.84 -10.94
C LYS A 201 18.82 -10.08 -9.42
N PRO A 202 18.52 -11.30 -8.93
CA PRO A 202 18.56 -11.59 -7.50
C PRO A 202 19.91 -11.29 -6.83
N LYS A 203 21.02 -11.52 -7.55
CA LYS A 203 22.37 -11.21 -7.06
C LYS A 203 22.57 -9.70 -6.82
N ASP A 204 22.19 -8.88 -7.80
CA ASP A 204 22.34 -7.42 -7.70
C ASP A 204 21.52 -6.86 -6.53
N VAL A 205 20.30 -7.37 -6.35
CA VAL A 205 19.44 -6.99 -5.22
C VAL A 205 20.06 -7.40 -3.89
N PHE A 206 20.62 -8.61 -3.80
CA PHE A 206 21.32 -9.06 -2.61
C PHE A 206 22.52 -8.17 -2.27
N ASP A 207 23.34 -7.83 -3.26
CA ASP A 207 24.52 -6.99 -3.07
C ASP A 207 24.14 -5.57 -2.62
N ILE A 208 23.11 -4.97 -3.22
CA ILE A 208 22.57 -3.66 -2.83
C ILE A 208 22.03 -3.67 -1.39
N VAL A 209 21.22 -4.68 -1.03
CA VAL A 209 20.65 -4.79 0.32
C VAL A 209 21.75 -5.03 1.34
N ARG A 210 22.77 -5.82 1.00
CA ARG A 210 23.94 -6.03 1.87
C ARG A 210 24.71 -4.74 2.09
N GLU A 211 24.95 -3.97 1.04
CA GLU A 211 25.63 -2.69 1.12
C GLU A 211 24.83 -1.69 1.96
N TYR A 212 23.52 -1.58 1.70
CA TYR A 212 22.58 -0.78 2.49
C TYR A 212 22.58 -1.14 3.98
N LYS A 213 22.74 -2.42 4.32
CA LYS A 213 22.84 -2.84 5.74
C LYS A 213 24.20 -2.53 6.37
N SER A 214 25.24 -2.36 5.56
CA SER A 214 26.60 -2.12 6.04
C SER A 214 26.93 -0.65 6.30
N LYS A 215 26.20 0.27 5.67
CA LYS A 215 26.36 1.72 5.83
C LYS A 215 25.01 2.41 5.92
N ARG A 216 24.92 3.47 6.72
CA ARG A 216 23.74 4.33 6.79
C ARG A 216 23.35 4.76 5.37
N GLY A 217 22.07 4.71 5.05
CA GLY A 217 21.59 5.22 3.77
C GLY A 217 20.08 5.18 3.63
N ILE A 218 19.63 5.55 2.43
CA ILE A 218 18.22 5.67 2.08
C ILE A 218 17.91 4.70 0.95
N ILE A 219 17.00 3.75 1.18
CA ILE A 219 16.62 2.78 0.16
C ILE A 219 15.27 3.13 -0.46
N PHE A 220 15.19 3.09 -1.78
CA PHE A 220 13.98 3.26 -2.56
C PHE A 220 13.52 1.90 -3.08
N SER A 221 12.24 1.59 -2.91
CA SER A 221 11.65 0.37 -3.46
C SER A 221 10.25 0.60 -3.97
N THR A 222 9.84 -0.21 -4.96
CA THR A 222 8.41 -0.36 -5.20
C THR A 222 7.78 -1.17 -4.06
N ILE A 223 6.55 -0.84 -3.68
CA ILE A 223 5.83 -1.51 -2.57
C ILE A 223 5.76 -3.03 -2.80
N LYS A 224 5.30 -3.45 -3.99
CA LYS A 224 5.21 -4.88 -4.34
C LYS A 224 6.54 -5.61 -4.36
N PHE A 225 7.64 -4.93 -4.71
CA PHE A 225 8.95 -5.58 -4.74
C PHE A 225 9.55 -5.73 -3.34
N ALA A 226 9.23 -4.78 -2.45
CA ALA A 226 9.69 -4.82 -1.07
C ALA A 226 9.24 -6.09 -0.33
N GLU A 227 8.08 -6.66 -0.66
CA GLU A 227 7.52 -7.86 -0.03
C GLU A 227 8.53 -9.03 0.10
N GLY A 228 9.44 -9.17 -0.86
CA GLY A 228 10.45 -10.24 -0.88
C GLY A 228 11.75 -9.94 -0.12
N GLN A 229 11.93 -8.73 0.40
CA GLN A 229 13.22 -8.23 0.90
C GLN A 229 13.27 -8.12 2.44
N ASN A 230 14.44 -7.78 2.99
CA ASN A 230 14.62 -7.60 4.44
C ASN A 230 15.37 -6.30 4.76
N PHE A 231 14.73 -5.40 5.52
CA PHE A 231 15.24 -4.09 5.90
C PHE A 231 15.19 -3.91 7.43
N GLU A 232 15.53 -4.96 8.17
CA GLU A 232 15.48 -5.00 9.64
C GLU A 232 16.37 -3.95 10.34
N THR A 233 17.34 -3.38 9.60
CA THR A 233 18.19 -2.27 10.07
C THR A 233 17.52 -0.89 9.93
N CYS A 234 16.32 -0.83 9.36
CA CYS A 234 15.61 0.40 9.06
C CYS A 234 14.54 0.68 10.10
N SER A 235 14.67 1.83 10.78
CA SER A 235 13.70 2.28 11.77
C SER A 235 12.62 3.17 11.16
N TYR A 236 12.85 3.81 10.00
CA TYR A 236 11.92 4.78 9.39
C TYR A 236 11.50 4.35 7.98
N GLY A 237 10.20 4.11 7.80
CA GLY A 237 9.58 3.81 6.52
C GLY A 237 8.62 4.92 6.09
N TYR A 238 8.69 5.32 4.82
CA TYR A 238 7.80 6.31 4.22
C TYR A 238 7.03 5.68 3.06
N ILE A 239 5.72 5.82 3.06
CA ILE A 239 4.85 5.33 1.98
C ILE A 239 4.35 6.54 1.18
N LEU A 240 4.82 6.67 -0.06
CA LEU A 240 4.41 7.72 -1.00
C LEU A 240 3.66 7.13 -2.19
N GLY A 241 2.33 7.33 -2.21
CA GLY A 241 1.44 6.71 -3.18
C GLY A 241 1.21 5.23 -2.87
N PRO A 242 0.40 4.90 -1.84
CA PRO A 242 0.17 3.53 -1.38
C PRO A 242 -0.58 2.66 -2.41
N GLU A 243 -0.40 1.34 -2.34
CA GLU A 243 -1.18 0.39 -3.15
C GLU A 243 -2.67 0.40 -2.76
N TRP A 244 -3.54 0.01 -3.70
CA TRP A 244 -4.98 -0.15 -3.47
C TRP A 244 -5.33 -1.28 -2.51
N THR A 245 -4.37 -2.17 -2.24
CA THR A 245 -4.55 -3.31 -1.35
C THR A 245 -3.79 -3.04 -0.06
N PHE A 246 -4.50 -3.00 1.07
CA PHE A 246 -3.89 -2.80 2.39
C PHE A 246 -2.71 -3.76 2.61
N ASP A 247 -2.91 -5.04 2.29
CA ASP A 247 -1.94 -6.10 2.57
C ASP A 247 -0.63 -5.96 1.79
N GLU A 248 -0.66 -5.36 0.60
CA GLU A 248 0.56 -5.09 -0.18
C GLU A 248 1.40 -4.01 0.54
N ASN A 249 0.74 -2.98 1.08
CA ASN A 249 1.41 -1.97 1.89
C ASN A 249 1.92 -2.55 3.22
N GLU A 250 1.08 -3.29 3.96
CA GLU A 250 1.47 -3.88 5.23
C GLU A 250 2.64 -4.88 5.09
N GLN A 251 2.64 -5.69 4.03
CA GLN A 251 3.74 -6.61 3.76
C GLN A 251 5.07 -5.89 3.51
N ALA A 252 5.04 -4.71 2.89
CA ALA A 252 6.21 -3.87 2.68
C ALA A 252 6.71 -3.26 4.01
N GLU A 253 5.80 -2.77 4.87
CA GLU A 253 6.15 -2.28 6.21
C GLU A 253 6.80 -3.35 7.09
N ASP A 254 6.27 -4.58 7.03
CA ASP A 254 6.76 -5.71 7.82
C ASP A 254 8.20 -6.12 7.47
N ARG A 255 8.77 -5.55 6.40
CA ARG A 255 10.18 -5.72 6.05
C ARG A 255 11.10 -4.88 6.92
N LEU A 256 10.60 -3.80 7.54
CA LEU A 256 11.33 -2.96 8.50
C LEU A 256 11.19 -3.52 9.92
N ASN A 257 10.04 -4.10 10.23
CA ASN A 257 9.72 -4.64 11.54
C ASN A 257 9.77 -6.18 11.53
N ARG A 258 10.93 -6.75 11.83
CA ARG A 258 11.14 -8.19 11.98
C ARG A 258 11.53 -8.54 13.41
N MET A 259 11.46 -9.82 13.76
CA MET A 259 11.95 -10.36 15.03
C MET A 259 13.44 -10.06 15.27
N THR A 260 14.23 -9.89 14.20
CA THR A 260 15.64 -9.50 14.28
C THR A 260 15.86 -7.99 14.38
N SER A 261 14.81 -7.17 14.23
CA SER A 261 14.91 -5.73 14.39
C SER A 261 15.19 -5.42 15.86
N LYS A 262 16.03 -4.41 16.11
CA LYS A 262 16.34 -3.95 17.48
C LYS A 262 15.50 -2.77 17.90
N ASP A 263 15.14 -1.93 16.93
CA ASP A 263 14.46 -0.66 17.18
C ASP A 263 12.99 -0.69 16.75
N THR A 264 12.22 0.24 17.31
CA THR A 264 10.86 0.53 16.87
C THR A 264 10.84 0.94 15.40
N ALA A 265 9.93 0.36 14.63
CA ALA A 265 9.71 0.77 13.24
C ALA A 265 8.62 1.85 13.17
N PHE A 266 8.98 3.04 12.68
CA PHE A 266 8.09 4.16 12.43
C PHE A 266 7.71 4.19 10.95
N ILE A 267 6.43 4.03 10.65
CA ILE A 267 5.89 4.04 9.29
C ILE A 267 5.04 5.29 9.10
N SER A 268 5.43 6.14 8.15
CA SER A 268 4.76 7.38 7.80
C SER A 268 4.08 7.27 6.44
N TYR A 269 2.75 7.29 6.42
CA TYR A 269 1.96 7.40 5.19
C TYR A 269 1.85 8.87 4.79
N ILE A 270 2.33 9.21 3.61
CA ILE A 270 2.15 10.56 3.05
C ILE A 270 0.76 10.62 2.42
N LYS A 271 -0.08 11.55 2.89
CA LYS A 271 -1.45 11.70 2.42
C LYS A 271 -1.73 13.14 2.01
N HIS A 272 -2.08 13.34 0.75
CA HIS A 272 -2.54 14.63 0.25
C HIS A 272 -4.02 14.81 0.58
N ILE A 273 -4.35 15.81 1.39
CA ILE A 273 -5.73 16.14 1.78
C ILE A 273 -6.51 16.66 0.56
N GLY A 274 -7.78 16.27 0.43
CA GLY A 274 -8.65 16.74 -0.65
C GLY A 274 -8.27 16.18 -2.01
N SER A 275 -7.58 15.05 -2.05
CA SER A 275 -7.05 14.45 -3.27
C SER A 275 -7.73 13.11 -3.61
N VAL A 276 -7.43 12.60 -4.80
CA VAL A 276 -7.89 11.27 -5.22
C VAL A 276 -7.38 10.14 -4.29
N GLU A 277 -6.35 10.39 -3.47
CA GLU A 277 -5.89 9.39 -2.49
C GLU A 277 -6.97 9.07 -1.45
N GLU A 278 -7.92 9.97 -1.16
CA GLU A 278 -9.03 9.68 -0.25
C GLU A 278 -9.93 8.55 -0.75
N LEU A 279 -10.08 8.42 -2.08
CA LEU A 279 -10.74 7.27 -2.69
C LEU A 279 -9.92 5.99 -2.44
N VAL A 280 -8.60 6.05 -2.60
CA VAL A 280 -7.71 4.90 -2.36
C VAL A 280 -7.83 4.45 -0.90
N TYR A 281 -7.73 5.40 0.04
CA TYR A 281 -7.83 5.12 1.47
C TYR A 281 -9.22 4.58 1.86
N SER A 282 -10.30 5.09 1.27
CA SER A 282 -11.65 4.56 1.54
C SER A 282 -11.84 3.13 1.04
N VAL A 283 -11.33 2.79 -0.15
CA VAL A 283 -11.31 1.42 -0.69
C VAL A 283 -10.48 0.49 0.19
N VAL A 284 -9.28 0.93 0.58
CA VAL A 284 -8.36 0.20 1.46
C VAL A 284 -9.04 -0.10 2.82
N ASN A 285 -9.67 0.91 3.43
CA ASN A 285 -10.39 0.76 4.69
C ASN A 285 -11.64 -0.13 4.59
N GLY A 286 -12.35 -0.09 3.46
CA GLY A 286 -13.50 -0.97 3.20
C GLY A 286 -13.07 -2.43 3.13
N LYS A 287 -12.02 -2.74 2.34
CA LYS A 287 -11.41 -4.08 2.30
C LYS A 287 -10.96 -4.55 3.67
N TYR A 288 -10.31 -3.66 4.43
CA TYR A 288 -9.86 -3.97 5.80
C TYR A 288 -11.01 -4.36 6.73
N SER A 289 -12.11 -3.60 6.73
CA SER A 289 -13.26 -3.86 7.61
C SER A 289 -13.82 -5.28 7.40
N ASN A 290 -13.90 -5.72 6.15
CA ASN A 290 -14.33 -7.07 5.79
C ASN A 290 -13.35 -8.16 6.27
N VAL A 291 -12.04 -7.93 6.19
CA VAL A 291 -11.03 -8.88 6.70
C VAL A 291 -11.10 -8.98 8.22
N ASN A 292 -11.24 -7.85 8.89
CA ASN A 292 -11.25 -7.77 10.34
C ASN A 292 -12.49 -8.39 10.98
N GLU A 293 -13.66 -8.25 10.35
CA GLU A 293 -14.89 -8.89 10.81
C GLU A 293 -14.75 -10.42 10.85
N ILE A 294 -14.08 -11.00 9.85
CA ILE A 294 -13.88 -12.45 9.74
C ILE A 294 -12.72 -12.94 10.61
N LEU A 295 -11.57 -12.24 10.61
CA LEU A 295 -10.35 -12.70 11.27
C LEU A 295 -10.15 -12.15 12.69
N LYS A 296 -10.97 -11.19 13.14
CA LYS A 296 -10.94 -10.55 14.47
C LYS A 296 -9.57 -9.97 14.85
N ASP A 297 -8.92 -9.24 13.95
CA ASP A 297 -7.62 -8.63 14.22
C ASP A 297 -7.74 -7.27 14.94
N ARG A 298 -7.14 -7.14 16.13
CA ARG A 298 -7.18 -5.90 16.93
C ARG A 298 -6.04 -4.92 16.62
N SER A 299 -5.10 -5.27 15.74
CA SER A 299 -3.78 -4.64 15.68
C SER A 299 -3.57 -3.57 14.58
N VAL A 300 -4.62 -3.11 13.90
CA VAL A 300 -4.45 -2.30 12.69
C VAL A 300 -5.15 -0.94 12.81
N LEU A 301 -4.39 0.12 12.59
CA LEU A 301 -4.86 1.50 12.53
C LEU A 301 -5.76 1.68 11.29
N LYS A 302 -6.98 2.19 11.51
CA LYS A 302 -7.82 2.76 10.44
C LYS A 302 -7.03 3.93 9.84
N LEU A 303 -6.78 3.91 8.52
CA LEU A 303 -6.23 5.08 7.86
C LEU A 303 -7.33 6.15 7.88
N GLU A 304 -7.09 7.28 8.55
CA GLU A 304 -8.16 8.25 8.81
C GLU A 304 -8.66 8.88 7.49
N THR A 305 -9.98 8.85 7.27
CA THR A 305 -10.69 9.52 6.17
C THR A 305 -11.54 10.65 6.75
N GLU A 306 -11.45 11.86 6.21
CA GLU A 306 -12.41 12.93 6.49
C GLU A 306 -13.23 13.20 5.24
N GLY A 307 -14.52 13.51 5.42
CA GLY A 307 -15.37 14.12 4.39
C GLY A 307 -15.83 13.17 3.28
N LYS A 308 -17.14 13.15 3.01
CA LYS A 308 -17.64 12.66 1.73
C LYS A 308 -17.13 13.63 0.65
N MET A 309 -16.34 13.17 -0.32
CA MET A 309 -16.21 13.90 -1.57
C MET A 309 -17.60 13.92 -2.22
N ASN A 310 -18.14 15.12 -2.44
CA ASN A 310 -19.40 15.34 -3.17
C ASN A 310 -19.21 15.25 -4.70
N GLY A 311 -18.15 14.59 -5.16
CA GLY A 311 -17.88 14.32 -6.58
C GLY A 311 -18.07 12.84 -6.85
N THR A 312 -19.21 12.47 -7.43
CA THR A 312 -19.38 11.16 -8.06
C THR A 312 -18.64 11.20 -9.40
N PHE A 313 -17.70 10.26 -9.60
CA PHE A 313 -17.12 9.99 -10.93
C PHE A 313 -18.19 9.45 -11.90
#